data_AF-A0A7J3CTF8-F1
#
_entry.id   AF-A0A7J3CTF8-F1
#
_cell.length_a   1.000
_cell.length_b   1.000
_cell.length_c   1.000
_cell.angle_alpha   90.00
_cell.angle_beta   90.00
_cell.angle_gamma   90.00
#
_symmetry.space_group_name_H-M   'P 1'
#
loop_
_entity.id
_entity.type
_entity.pdbx_description
1 polymer ?
#
loop_
_entity_poly.entity_id
_entity_poly.type
_entity_poly.pdbx_seq_one_letter_code
_entity_poly.pdbx_strand_id
1 'polypeptide(L)'
;MDFKGIFLFFVFISFYFISGCINFNQQILKECQAYNQTQKDECIKYYAIVNENPDLCYNLNNYNVRKECIQTSIDPKEVSKYKKDLDFKRYLQMVASQTQVPQQKTEENTFEAQIKQCMKNTLRSYDDCLSEFAKTNKDITLCDKIKTDEYRRSCIANIVLEKKDMSICSKLNFEPDKQLCLFYSG
;
A
#
# COMPACT_ATOMS: atom_id res chain seq x y z
N MET A 1 -0.18 -13.70 -58.80
CA MET A 1 0.17 -12.89 -57.60
C MET A 1 -0.52 -13.54 -56.41
N ASP A 2 0.25 -14.30 -55.63
CA ASP A 2 -0.26 -15.20 -54.59
C ASP A 2 -0.60 -14.47 -53.30
N PHE A 3 -1.88 -14.54 -52.90
CA PHE A 3 -2.47 -13.84 -51.75
C PHE A 3 -2.18 -14.49 -50.38
N LYS A 4 -1.39 -15.56 -50.33
CA LYS A 4 -1.13 -16.35 -49.11
C LYS A 4 -0.03 -15.79 -48.20
N GLY A 5 0.75 -14.80 -48.64
CA GLY A 5 1.88 -14.24 -47.86
C GLY A 5 1.52 -13.16 -46.84
N ILE A 6 0.35 -12.51 -46.95
CA ILE A 6 0.02 -11.30 -46.17
C ILE A 6 -0.63 -11.64 -44.81
N PHE A 7 -1.26 -12.80 -44.67
CA PHE A 7 -1.98 -13.17 -43.44
C PHE A 7 -1.06 -13.56 -42.27
N LEU A 8 0.19 -13.96 -42.54
CA LEU A 8 1.12 -14.36 -41.49
C LEU A 8 1.81 -13.19 -40.79
N PHE A 9 1.84 -11.99 -41.39
CA PHE A 9 2.47 -10.82 -40.75
C PHE A 9 1.59 -10.17 -39.67
N PHE A 10 0.26 -10.31 -39.75
CA PHE A 10 -0.65 -9.72 -38.76
C PHE A 10 -0.74 -10.53 -37.44
N VAL A 11 -0.47 -11.83 -37.46
CA VAL A 11 -0.55 -12.66 -36.25
C VAL A 11 0.64 -12.42 -35.30
N PHE A 12 1.82 -12.05 -35.82
CA PHE A 12 2.98 -11.79 -34.97
C PHE A 12 2.96 -10.41 -34.27
N ILE A 13 2.24 -9.43 -34.81
CA ILE A 13 2.13 -8.10 -34.18
C ILE A 13 1.17 -8.13 -32.97
N SER A 14 0.22 -9.06 -32.93
CA SER A 14 -0.74 -9.19 -31.82
C SER A 14 -0.16 -9.83 -30.55
N PHE A 15 0.96 -10.54 -30.62
CA PHE A 15 1.57 -11.17 -29.43
C PHE A 15 2.52 -10.27 -28.64
N TYR A 16 2.92 -9.10 -29.17
CA TYR A 16 3.80 -8.17 -28.47
C TYR A 16 3.11 -7.25 -27.45
N PHE A 17 1.77 -7.22 -27.41
CA PHE A 17 1.02 -6.36 -26.49
C PHE A 17 0.53 -7.04 -25.20
N ILE A 18 0.71 -8.36 -25.03
CA ILE A 18 0.14 -9.11 -23.88
C ILE A 18 1.12 -9.23 -22.69
N SER A 19 2.40 -8.88 -22.86
CA SER A 19 3.44 -9.08 -21.83
C SER A 19 3.67 -7.89 -20.88
N GLY A 20 2.81 -6.87 -20.87
CA GLY A 20 3.13 -5.57 -20.25
C GLY A 20 2.34 -5.11 -19.02
N CYS A 21 1.33 -5.83 -18.53
CA CYS A 21 0.55 -5.38 -17.36
C CYS A 21 1.25 -5.72 -16.04
N ILE A 22 2.46 -5.19 -15.82
CA ILE A 22 3.02 -5.15 -14.47
C ILE A 22 2.14 -4.19 -13.67
N ASN A 23 1.64 -4.65 -12.53
CA ASN A 23 0.81 -3.87 -11.61
C ASN A 23 1.61 -2.64 -11.14
N PHE A 24 1.33 -1.47 -11.74
CA PHE A 24 2.03 -0.20 -11.48
C PHE A 24 2.09 0.14 -9.99
N ASN A 25 1.03 -0.20 -9.24
CA ASN A 25 0.99 -0.02 -7.79
C ASN A 25 2.06 -0.84 -7.07
N GLN A 26 2.30 -2.08 -7.53
CA GLN A 26 3.29 -2.97 -6.93
C GLN A 26 4.72 -2.46 -7.17
N GLN A 27 4.99 -1.81 -8.31
CA GLN A 27 6.29 -1.22 -8.58
C GLN A 27 6.56 0.00 -7.69
N ILE A 28 5.59 0.92 -7.57
CA ILE A 28 5.68 2.09 -6.68
C ILE A 28 5.90 1.67 -5.23
N LEU A 29 5.16 0.65 -4.77
CA LEU A 29 5.30 0.16 -3.40
C LEU A 29 6.70 -0.39 -3.12
N LYS A 30 7.33 -1.04 -4.10
CA LYS A 30 8.73 -1.51 -3.97
C LYS A 30 9.71 -0.35 -3.87
N GLU A 31 9.50 0.72 -4.61
CA GLU A 31 10.34 1.93 -4.52
C GLU A 31 10.23 2.58 -3.13
N CYS A 32 9.00 2.75 -2.63
CA CYS A 32 8.78 3.37 -1.32
C CYS A 32 9.22 2.48 -0.13
N GLN A 33 9.40 1.17 -0.32
CA GLN A 33 9.84 0.24 0.73
C GLN A 33 11.29 0.45 1.18
N ALA A 34 12.12 1.16 0.40
CA ALA A 34 13.50 1.45 0.77
C ALA A 34 13.64 2.48 1.90
N TYR A 35 12.55 3.17 2.25
CA TYR A 35 12.55 4.28 3.21
C TYR A 35 12.08 3.89 4.61
N ASN A 36 12.38 4.73 5.60
CA ASN A 36 11.78 4.59 6.93
C ASN A 36 10.26 4.87 6.89
N GLN A 37 9.52 4.57 7.96
CA GLN A 37 8.05 4.60 7.91
C GLN A 37 7.47 5.97 7.54
N THR A 38 7.96 7.05 8.14
CA THR A 38 7.46 8.40 7.86
C THR A 38 7.73 8.79 6.40
N GLN A 39 8.94 8.51 5.90
CA GLN A 39 9.32 8.79 4.51
C GLN A 39 8.55 7.90 3.52
N LYS A 40 8.31 6.64 3.88
CA LYS A 40 7.51 5.71 3.10
C LYS A 40 6.07 6.21 2.98
N ASP A 41 5.47 6.69 4.07
CA ASP A 41 4.11 7.23 4.05
C ASP A 41 4.04 8.50 3.18
N GLU A 42 5.01 9.41 3.27
CA GLU A 42 5.10 10.57 2.36
C GLU A 42 5.31 10.16 0.89
N CYS A 43 6.17 9.18 0.63
CA CYS A 43 6.42 8.63 -0.71
C CYS A 43 5.13 8.07 -1.34
N ILE A 44 4.39 7.23 -0.60
CA ILE A 44 3.13 6.65 -1.05
C ILE A 44 2.09 7.75 -1.30
N LYS A 45 1.96 8.71 -0.36
CA LYS A 45 1.03 9.83 -0.50
C LYS A 45 1.29 10.64 -1.76
N TYR A 46 2.54 11.00 -2.02
CA TYR A 46 2.92 11.73 -3.23
C TYR A 46 2.58 10.96 -4.51
N TYR A 47 2.96 9.68 -4.59
CA TYR A 47 2.67 8.88 -5.77
C TYR A 47 1.17 8.69 -5.98
N ALA A 48 0.38 8.56 -4.92
CA ALA A 48 -1.08 8.53 -5.01
C ALA A 48 -1.64 9.82 -5.63
N ILE A 49 -1.15 10.98 -5.17
CA ILE A 49 -1.63 12.29 -5.62
C ILE A 49 -1.21 12.58 -7.06
N VAL A 50 0.08 12.43 -7.39
CA VAL A 50 0.61 12.80 -8.71
C VAL A 50 0.09 11.90 -9.82
N ASN A 51 -0.18 10.62 -9.52
CA ASN A 51 -0.77 9.68 -10.46
C ASN A 51 -2.31 9.66 -10.40
N GLU A 52 -2.95 10.55 -9.60
CA GLU A 52 -4.41 10.62 -9.46
C GLU A 52 -5.02 9.24 -9.13
N ASN A 53 -4.33 8.50 -8.26
CA ASN A 53 -4.62 7.12 -7.93
C ASN A 53 -4.84 6.98 -6.41
N PRO A 54 -6.07 7.18 -5.92
CA PRO A 54 -6.39 7.14 -4.50
C PRO A 54 -6.19 5.77 -3.85
N ASP A 55 -6.16 4.68 -4.64
CA ASP A 55 -5.99 3.33 -4.10
C ASP A 55 -4.64 3.14 -3.42
N LEU A 56 -3.61 3.86 -3.88
CA LEU A 56 -2.29 3.85 -3.25
C LEU A 56 -2.34 4.34 -1.80
N CYS A 57 -3.26 5.26 -1.46
CA CYS A 57 -3.39 5.81 -0.11
C CYS A 57 -3.78 4.74 0.92
N TYR A 58 -4.43 3.63 0.54
CA TYR A 58 -4.77 2.56 1.48
C TYR A 58 -3.54 1.87 2.09
N ASN A 59 -2.37 2.01 1.47
CA ASN A 59 -1.10 1.51 1.99
C ASN A 59 -0.52 2.38 3.14
N LEU A 60 -1.13 3.54 3.43
CA LEU A 60 -0.73 4.43 4.52
C LEU A 60 -1.30 3.96 5.85
N ASN A 61 -0.47 3.89 6.89
CA ASN A 61 -0.89 3.37 8.19
C ASN A 61 -1.69 4.38 9.03
N ASN A 62 -1.31 5.64 8.97
CA ASN A 62 -1.97 6.71 9.70
C ASN A 62 -3.29 7.13 9.02
N TYR A 63 -4.40 7.09 9.76
CA TYR A 63 -5.73 7.43 9.22
C TYR A 63 -5.82 8.86 8.71
N ASN A 64 -5.27 9.83 9.45
CA ASN A 64 -5.35 11.24 9.07
C ASN A 64 -4.57 11.49 7.78
N VAL A 65 -3.37 10.92 7.66
CA VAL A 65 -2.54 11.01 6.44
C VAL A 65 -3.23 10.28 5.27
N ARG A 66 -3.82 9.11 5.51
CA ARG A 66 -4.60 8.37 4.50
C ARG A 66 -5.79 9.18 4.00
N LYS A 67 -6.58 9.74 4.91
CA LYS A 67 -7.75 10.55 4.58
C LYS A 67 -7.36 11.77 3.76
N GLU A 68 -6.33 12.48 4.18
CA GLU A 68 -5.78 13.63 3.45
C GLU A 68 -5.29 13.21 2.06
N CYS A 69 -4.51 12.13 1.96
CA CYS A 69 -4.05 11.56 0.69
C CYS A 69 -5.20 11.29 -0.28
N ILE A 70 -6.26 10.61 0.19
CA ILE A 70 -7.44 10.30 -0.63
C ILE A 70 -8.09 11.59 -1.11
N GLN A 71 -8.36 12.55 -0.21
CA GLN A 71 -8.99 13.83 -0.53
C GLN A 71 -8.17 14.63 -1.55
N THR A 72 -6.85 14.68 -1.39
CA THR A 72 -5.98 15.43 -2.29
C THR A 72 -5.82 14.74 -3.65
N SER A 73 -5.72 13.41 -3.69
CA SER A 73 -5.52 12.66 -4.94
C SER A 73 -6.72 12.69 -5.91
N ILE A 74 -7.91 13.03 -5.41
CA ILE A 74 -9.13 13.17 -6.22
C ILE A 74 -9.47 14.63 -6.58
N ASP A 75 -8.81 15.63 -5.98
CA ASP A 75 -9.04 17.05 -6.28
C ASP A 75 -8.03 17.55 -7.34
N PRO A 76 -8.44 17.84 -8.58
CA PRO A 76 -7.55 18.27 -9.64
C PRO A 76 -6.78 19.56 -9.33
N LYS A 77 -7.34 20.46 -8.50
CA LYS A 77 -6.67 21.72 -8.13
C LYS A 77 -5.48 21.44 -7.21
N GLU A 78 -5.65 20.57 -6.23
CA GLU A 78 -4.59 20.19 -5.31
C GLU A 78 -3.54 19.30 -6.01
N VAL A 79 -3.96 18.37 -6.87
CA VAL A 79 -3.03 17.59 -7.71
C VAL A 79 -2.15 18.51 -8.56
N SER A 80 -2.73 19.55 -9.16
CA SER A 80 -1.98 20.53 -9.96
C SER A 80 -0.91 21.26 -9.14
N LYS A 81 -1.20 21.55 -7.87
CA LYS A 81 -0.24 22.15 -6.93
C LYS A 81 0.92 21.18 -6.64
N TYR A 82 0.62 19.92 -6.35
CA TYR A 82 1.63 18.87 -6.13
C TYR A 82 2.53 18.61 -7.35
N LYS A 83 1.95 18.63 -8.57
CA LYS A 83 2.71 18.46 -9.81
C LYS A 83 3.67 19.62 -10.09
N LYS A 84 3.35 20.82 -9.62
CA LYS A 84 4.22 22.01 -9.76
C LYS A 84 5.33 22.06 -8.72
N ASP A 85 5.16 21.35 -7.62
CA ASP A 85 6.12 21.32 -6.53
C ASP A 85 7.31 20.40 -6.85
N LEU A 86 8.29 20.96 -7.59
CA LEU A 86 9.53 20.28 -7.97
C LEU A 86 10.38 19.84 -6.77
N ASP A 87 10.12 20.41 -5.58
CA ASP A 87 10.94 20.20 -4.40
C ASP A 87 10.76 18.79 -3.81
N PHE A 88 9.60 18.15 -4.01
CA PHE A 88 9.38 16.81 -3.46
C PHE A 88 10.17 15.71 -4.19
N LYS A 89 10.29 15.79 -5.53
CA LYS A 89 11.14 14.86 -6.29
C LYS A 89 12.61 14.99 -5.88
N ARG A 90 13.03 16.23 -5.60
CA ARG A 90 14.38 16.57 -5.11
C ARG A 90 14.60 16.09 -3.68
N TYR A 91 13.58 16.22 -2.83
CA TYR A 91 13.56 15.71 -1.47
C TYR A 91 13.72 14.19 -1.43
N LEU A 92 12.94 13.44 -2.21
CA LEU A 92 13.08 11.98 -2.30
C LEU A 92 14.47 11.55 -2.81
N GLN A 93 15.04 12.27 -3.78
CA GLN A 93 16.40 12.01 -4.28
C GLN A 93 17.47 12.29 -3.22
N MET A 94 17.33 13.35 -2.42
CA MET A 94 18.24 13.63 -1.31
C MET A 94 18.14 12.57 -0.21
N VAL A 95 16.93 12.09 0.10
CA VAL A 95 16.69 11.07 1.13
C VAL A 95 17.14 9.67 0.68
N ALA A 96 17.00 9.33 -0.60
CA ALA A 96 17.48 8.06 -1.17
C ALA A 96 18.99 7.83 -1.03
N SER A 97 19.77 8.90 -0.81
CA SER A 97 21.21 8.81 -0.60
C SER A 97 21.62 8.36 0.81
N GLN A 98 20.69 8.25 1.77
CA GLN A 98 21.03 8.13 3.20
C GLN A 98 20.83 6.78 3.88
N THR A 99 20.37 5.69 3.25
CA THR A 99 20.22 4.43 4.05
C THR A 99 20.37 3.11 3.31
N GLN A 100 21.39 2.34 3.68
CA GLN A 100 21.37 0.88 3.60
C GLN A 100 20.79 0.34 4.91
N VAL A 101 19.64 -0.32 4.85
CA VAL A 101 19.09 -1.07 6.00
C VAL A 101 19.55 -2.53 5.90
N PRO A 102 20.31 -3.05 6.87
CA PRO A 102 20.73 -4.45 6.88
C PRO A 102 19.54 -5.39 7.12
N GLN A 103 19.37 -6.40 6.28
CA GLN A 103 18.45 -7.52 6.51
C GLN A 103 19.06 -8.50 7.54
N GLN A 104 18.39 -8.72 8.67
CA GLN A 104 18.78 -9.75 9.65
C GLN A 104 17.96 -11.03 9.50
N LYS A 105 18.68 -12.16 9.56
CA LYS A 105 18.27 -13.55 9.35
C LYS A 105 17.67 -14.16 10.63
N THR A 106 16.75 -15.10 10.43
CA THR A 106 15.82 -15.69 11.40
C THR A 106 16.47 -16.73 12.32
N GLU A 107 16.35 -16.56 13.63
CA GLU A 107 16.34 -17.63 14.63
C GLU A 107 14.93 -17.72 15.25
N GLU A 108 14.61 -18.90 15.78
CA GLU A 108 13.30 -19.40 16.20
C GLU A 108 12.45 -18.36 16.96
N ASN A 109 11.60 -17.67 16.18
CA ASN A 109 10.97 -16.43 16.56
C ASN A 109 9.56 -16.70 17.07
N THR A 110 9.39 -16.71 18.39
CA THR A 110 8.05 -16.62 18.97
C THR A 110 7.40 -15.31 18.52
N PHE A 111 6.11 -15.37 18.20
CA PHE A 111 5.31 -14.23 17.74
C PHE A 111 5.49 -12.99 18.63
N GLU A 112 5.54 -13.17 19.95
CA GLU A 112 5.80 -12.08 20.89
C GLU A 112 7.20 -11.48 20.75
N ALA A 113 8.22 -12.28 20.46
CA ALA A 113 9.58 -11.80 20.25
C ALA A 113 9.64 -10.92 19.00
N GLN A 114 8.93 -11.28 17.94
CA GLN A 114 8.87 -10.49 16.72
C GLN A 114 8.17 -9.14 16.94
N ILE A 115 7.09 -9.11 17.72
CA ILE A 115 6.42 -7.85 18.07
C ILE A 115 7.31 -6.99 18.96
N LYS A 116 7.94 -7.57 19.99
CA LYS A 116 8.91 -6.86 20.84
C LYS A 116 10.06 -6.30 20.01
N GLN A 117 10.53 -7.03 19.00
CA GLN A 117 11.58 -6.57 18.09
C GLN A 117 11.11 -5.42 17.19
N CYS A 118 9.88 -5.48 16.67
CA CYS A 118 9.27 -4.38 15.92
C CYS A 118 9.26 -3.08 16.73
N MET A 119 8.86 -3.16 18.01
CA MET A 119 8.86 -2.01 18.91
C MET A 119 10.27 -1.50 19.26
N LYS A 120 11.28 -2.36 19.30
CA LYS A 120 12.66 -1.94 19.61
C LYS A 120 13.31 -1.18 18.46
N ASN A 121 13.04 -1.60 17.24
CA ASN A 121 13.71 -1.06 16.05
C ASN A 121 12.98 0.13 15.44
N THR A 122 11.80 0.48 15.95
CA THR A 122 10.96 1.56 15.42
C THR A 122 10.28 2.31 16.56
N LEU A 123 10.01 3.62 16.41
CA LEU A 123 9.17 4.39 17.33
C LEU A 123 7.67 4.06 17.17
N ARG A 124 7.34 2.81 16.82
CA ARG A 124 5.96 2.37 16.57
C ARG A 124 5.29 1.90 17.85
N SER A 125 3.98 2.05 17.90
CA SER A 125 3.17 1.48 18.98
C SER A 125 3.11 -0.05 18.87
N TYR A 126 2.75 -0.71 19.98
CA TYR A 126 2.47 -2.15 19.98
C TYR A 126 1.38 -2.52 18.96
N ASP A 127 0.35 -1.68 18.86
CA ASP A 127 -0.80 -1.84 17.98
C ASP A 127 -0.42 -1.68 16.50
N ASP A 128 0.48 -0.74 16.17
CA ASP A 128 1.06 -0.62 14.82
C ASP A 128 1.79 -1.92 14.42
N CYS A 129 2.63 -2.43 15.32
CA CYS A 129 3.38 -3.66 15.08
C CYS A 129 2.43 -4.85 14.87
N LEU A 130 1.42 -5.00 15.73
CA LEU A 130 0.39 -6.03 15.57
C LEU A 130 -0.34 -5.91 14.23
N SER A 131 -0.73 -4.70 13.84
CA SER A 131 -1.43 -4.44 12.58
C SER A 131 -0.61 -4.89 11.37
N GLU A 132 0.68 -4.55 11.33
CA GLU A 132 1.58 -4.98 10.25
C GLU A 132 1.78 -6.50 10.21
N PHE A 133 1.92 -7.13 11.37
CA PHE A 133 1.98 -8.60 11.47
C PHE A 133 0.69 -9.27 10.98
N ALA A 134 -0.46 -8.74 11.37
CA ALA A 134 -1.77 -9.21 10.96
C ALA A 134 -1.95 -9.13 9.44
N LYS A 135 -1.58 -8.01 8.82
CA LYS A 135 -1.60 -7.83 7.36
C LYS A 135 -0.68 -8.82 6.66
N THR A 136 0.59 -8.89 7.08
CA THR A 136 1.59 -9.76 6.46
C THR A 136 1.19 -11.23 6.48
N ASN A 137 0.60 -11.68 7.59
CA ASN A 137 0.14 -13.05 7.75
C ASN A 137 -1.32 -13.26 7.30
N LYS A 138 -2.00 -12.19 6.90
CA LYS A 138 -3.44 -12.14 6.61
C LYS A 138 -4.28 -12.77 7.73
N ASP A 139 -3.82 -12.64 8.98
CA ASP A 139 -4.45 -13.23 10.16
C ASP A 139 -5.25 -12.17 10.91
N ILE A 140 -6.58 -12.27 10.77
CA ILE A 140 -7.49 -11.33 11.39
C ILE A 140 -7.58 -11.47 12.91
N THR A 141 -7.23 -12.64 13.46
CA THR A 141 -7.25 -12.84 14.91
C THR A 141 -6.19 -11.97 15.61
N LEU A 142 -5.18 -11.53 14.86
CA LEU A 142 -4.19 -10.57 15.33
C LEU A 142 -4.75 -9.14 15.38
N CYS A 143 -5.64 -8.76 14.45
CA CYS A 143 -6.35 -7.48 14.54
C CYS A 143 -7.24 -7.40 15.80
N ASP A 144 -7.79 -8.54 16.23
CA ASP A 144 -8.61 -8.60 17.46
C ASP A 144 -7.80 -8.37 18.75
N LYS A 145 -6.46 -8.40 18.68
CA LYS A 145 -5.55 -8.10 19.80
C LYS A 145 -5.17 -6.60 19.90
N ILE A 146 -5.49 -5.81 18.89
CA ILE A 146 -5.19 -4.38 18.84
C ILE A 146 -6.14 -3.62 19.77
N LYS A 147 -5.58 -2.76 20.63
CA LYS A 147 -6.36 -2.04 21.65
C LYS A 147 -6.97 -0.74 21.12
N THR A 148 -6.26 -0.04 20.25
CA THR A 148 -6.74 1.20 19.65
C THR A 148 -7.71 0.88 18.50
N ASP A 149 -8.96 1.31 18.65
CA ASP A 149 -10.03 1.04 17.68
C ASP A 149 -9.66 1.47 16.25
N GLU A 150 -9.01 2.63 16.10
CA GLU A 150 -8.57 3.12 14.79
C GLU A 150 -7.62 2.13 14.10
N TYR A 151 -6.59 1.66 14.82
CA TYR A 151 -5.64 0.67 14.29
C TYR A 151 -6.33 -0.67 14.03
N ARG A 152 -7.26 -1.09 14.89
CA ARG A 152 -8.02 -2.32 14.72
C ARG A 152 -8.88 -2.27 13.46
N ARG A 153 -9.63 -1.18 13.24
CA ARG A 153 -10.45 -1.01 12.02
C ARG A 153 -9.58 -0.98 10.77
N SER A 154 -8.47 -0.23 10.80
CA SER A 154 -7.50 -0.16 9.70
C SER A 154 -6.88 -1.53 9.38
N CYS A 155 -6.54 -2.31 10.40
CA CYS A 155 -6.02 -3.67 10.27
C CYS A 155 -7.02 -4.59 9.57
N ILE A 156 -8.28 -4.61 10.05
CA ILE A 156 -9.34 -5.42 9.48
C ILE A 156 -9.60 -5.04 8.02
N ALA A 157 -9.79 -3.75 7.73
CA ALA A 157 -10.07 -3.25 6.39
C ALA A 157 -8.99 -3.68 5.38
N ASN A 158 -7.71 -3.55 5.73
CA ASN A 158 -6.61 -3.97 4.85
C ASN A 158 -6.64 -5.47 4.56
N ILE A 159 -6.88 -6.31 5.58
CA ILE A 159 -6.98 -7.76 5.37
C ILE A 159 -8.18 -8.11 4.48
N VAL A 160 -9.31 -7.40 4.61
CA VAL A 160 -10.46 -7.65 3.74
C VAL A 160 -10.14 -7.31 2.30
N LEU A 161 -9.52 -6.17 2.03
CA LEU A 161 -9.15 -5.75 0.68
C LEU A 161 -8.22 -6.77 0.01
N GLU A 162 -7.29 -7.36 0.76
CA GLU A 162 -6.39 -8.38 0.23
C GLU A 162 -7.03 -9.76 0.03
N LYS A 163 -7.95 -10.16 0.93
CA LYS A 163 -8.64 -11.45 0.86
C LYS A 163 -9.87 -11.43 -0.04
N LYS A 164 -10.44 -10.24 -0.30
CA LYS A 164 -11.74 -10.04 -0.95
C LYS A 164 -12.86 -10.86 -0.31
N ASP A 165 -12.85 -10.96 1.02
CA ASP A 165 -13.81 -11.76 1.78
C ASP A 165 -14.77 -10.85 2.56
N MET A 166 -15.92 -10.57 1.94
CA MET A 166 -16.98 -9.72 2.51
C MET A 166 -17.49 -10.20 3.88
N SER A 167 -17.36 -11.49 4.22
CA SER A 167 -17.81 -12.00 5.53
C SER A 167 -17.08 -11.33 6.69
N ILE A 168 -15.86 -10.86 6.43
CA ILE A 168 -15.00 -10.17 7.40
C ILE A 168 -15.53 -8.77 7.74
N CYS A 169 -16.22 -8.08 6.81
CA CYS A 169 -16.72 -6.72 7.03
C CYS A 169 -17.68 -6.62 8.24
N SER A 170 -18.30 -7.74 8.64
CA SER A 170 -19.14 -7.82 9.84
C SER A 170 -18.39 -7.55 11.15
N LYS A 171 -17.06 -7.66 11.16
CA LYS A 171 -16.19 -7.33 12.32
C LYS A 171 -15.94 -5.82 12.51
N LEU A 172 -16.31 -5.00 11.53
CA LEU A 172 -16.20 -3.54 11.61
C LEU A 172 -17.43 -2.97 12.32
N ASN A 173 -17.21 -2.34 13.48
CA ASN A 173 -18.27 -1.74 14.29
C ASN A 173 -18.63 -0.30 13.85
N PHE A 174 -17.86 0.28 12.94
CA PHE A 174 -18.11 1.63 12.41
C PHE A 174 -18.76 1.53 11.04
N GLU A 175 -20.00 2.02 10.94
CA GLU A 175 -20.85 1.82 9.76
C GLU A 175 -20.22 2.35 8.45
N PRO A 176 -19.57 3.54 8.42
CA PRO A 176 -18.88 4.00 7.22
C PRO A 176 -17.76 3.06 6.75
N ASP A 177 -16.94 2.54 7.68
CA ASP A 177 -15.87 1.60 7.34
C ASP A 177 -16.45 0.28 6.80
N LYS A 178 -17.58 -0.16 7.37
CA LYS A 178 -18.27 -1.38 6.93
C LYS A 178 -18.86 -1.23 5.54
N GLN A 179 -19.49 -0.10 5.22
CA GLN A 179 -19.99 0.19 3.88
C GLN A 179 -18.85 0.24 2.86
N LEU A 180 -17.75 0.91 3.20
CA LEU A 180 -16.55 0.97 2.38
C LEU A 180 -15.98 -0.43 2.13
N CYS A 181 -15.90 -1.23 3.19
CA CYS A 181 -15.45 -2.62 3.13
C CYS A 181 -16.31 -3.45 2.17
N LEU A 182 -17.63 -3.39 2.28
CA LEU A 182 -18.56 -4.11 1.39
C LEU A 182 -18.42 -3.66 -0.07
N PHE A 183 -18.20 -2.36 -0.30
CA PHE A 183 -18.04 -1.81 -1.64
C PHE A 183 -16.77 -2.33 -2.35
N TYR A 184 -15.63 -2.34 -1.66
CA TYR A 184 -14.35 -2.74 -2.28
C TYR A 184 -14.08 -4.25 -2.26
N SER A 185 -14.89 -5.02 -1.53
CA SER A 185 -14.71 -6.48 -1.40
C SER A 185 -15.59 -7.30 -2.34
N GLY A 186 -16.50 -6.65 -3.09
CA GLY A 186 -17.31 -7.24 -4.17
C GLY A 186 -16.65 -7.10 -5.53
#